data_AF-A0A9X8VBH6-F1
#
_entry.id   AF-A0A9X8VBH6-F1
#
_cell.length_a   1.000
_cell.length_b   1.000
_cell.length_c   1.000
_cell.angle_alpha   90.00
_cell.angle_beta   90.00
_cell.angle_gamma   90.00
#
_symmetry.space_group_name_H-M   'P 1'
#
loop_
_entity.id
_entity.type
_entity.pdbx_description
1 polymer ?
#
loop_
_entity_poly.entity_id
_entity_poly.type
_entity_poly.pdbx_seq_one_letter_code
_entity_poly.pdbx_strand_id
1 'polypeptide(L)'
;MKPSIVAKLEALQERHEEVQALLGDAGVIAEQDRFRALSREYAQLTDVSRCFLEWRQVQEDLETAEMMLDDPEMREMAQEELKQARATS
;
A
#
# COMPACT_ATOMS: atom_id res chain seq x y z
N MET A 1 -5.27 9.17 9.92
CA MET A 1 -4.26 9.97 9.18
C MET A 1 -4.93 11.23 8.63
N LYS A 2 -4.21 12.33 8.33
CA LYS A 2 -4.84 13.50 7.69
C LYS A 2 -5.22 13.15 6.24
N PRO A 3 -6.43 13.50 5.74
CA PRO A 3 -6.84 13.19 4.36
C PRO A 3 -5.88 13.70 3.30
N SER A 4 -5.26 14.87 3.54
CA SER A 4 -4.27 15.46 2.64
C SER A 4 -2.94 14.71 2.56
N ILE A 5 -2.60 13.90 3.56
CA ILE A 5 -1.40 13.04 3.52
C ILE A 5 -1.73 11.76 2.75
N VAL A 6 -2.92 11.18 2.97
CA VAL A 6 -3.40 10.00 2.24
C VAL A 6 -3.44 10.28 0.74
N ALA A 7 -4.05 11.39 0.32
CA ALA A 7 -4.09 11.78 -1.10
C ALA A 7 -2.70 11.96 -1.73
N LYS A 8 -1.70 12.38 -0.95
CA LYS A 8 -0.31 12.47 -1.44
C LYS A 8 0.35 11.11 -1.57
N LEU A 9 0.07 10.19 -0.64
CA LEU A 9 0.59 8.83 -0.69
C LEU A 9 -0.05 8.04 -1.83
N GLU A 10 -1.33 8.24 -2.10
CA GLU A 10 -2.03 7.70 -3.28
C GLU A 10 -1.37 8.18 -4.58
N ALA A 11 -1.11 9.48 -4.71
CA ALA A 11 -0.41 10.02 -5.88
C ALA A 11 1.01 9.44 -6.04
N LEU A 12 1.72 9.17 -4.93
CA LEU A 12 3.03 8.53 -4.96
C LEU A 12 2.94 7.05 -5.35
N GLN A 13 1.91 6.34 -4.90
CA GLN A 13 1.61 4.97 -5.28
C GLN A 13 1.29 4.86 -6.78
N GLU A 14 0.42 5.72 -7.30
CA GLU A 14 0.11 5.78 -8.73
C GLU A 14 1.38 6.02 -9.56
N ARG A 15 2.25 6.92 -9.09
CA ARG A 15 3.53 7.18 -9.74
C ARG A 15 4.46 5.97 -9.69
N HIS A 16 4.50 5.24 -8.58
CA HIS A 16 5.30 4.02 -8.45
C HIS A 16 4.88 2.96 -9.47
N GLU A 17 3.57 2.75 -9.62
CA GLU A 17 3.00 1.82 -10.62
C GLU A 17 3.27 2.25 -12.05
N GLU A 18 3.16 3.56 -12.35
CA GLU A 18 3.50 4.11 -13.66
C GLU A 18 4.97 3.87 -14.00
N VAL A 19 5.89 4.17 -13.06
CA VAL A 19 7.33 3.95 -13.24
C VAL A 19 7.62 2.47 -13.41
N GLN A 20 6.94 1.58 -12.66
CA GLN A 20 7.07 0.14 -12.83
C GLN A 20 6.67 -0.31 -14.25
N ALA A 21 5.55 0.20 -14.77
CA ALA A 21 5.10 -0.11 -16.12
C ALA A 21 6.10 0.40 -17.18
N LEU A 22 6.62 1.62 -17.00
CA LEU A 22 7.64 2.20 -17.88
C LEU A 22 8.95 1.41 -17.86
N LEU A 23 9.36 0.86 -16.72
CA LEU A 23 10.55 0.01 -16.63
C LEU A 23 10.39 -1.33 -17.34
N GLY A 24 9.16 -1.78 -17.59
CA GLY A 24 8.86 -2.96 -18.41
C GLY A 24 8.75 -2.68 -19.92
N ASP A 25 8.74 -1.40 -20.33
CA ASP A 25 8.62 -1.01 -21.73
C ASP A 25 9.95 -1.18 -22.49
N ALA A 26 9.90 -1.87 -23.63
CA ALA A 26 11.09 -2.16 -24.42
C ALA A 26 11.76 -0.90 -25.00
N GLY A 27 10.99 0.17 -25.28
CA GLY A 27 11.52 1.45 -25.73
C GLY A 27 12.31 2.17 -24.63
N VAL A 28 11.78 2.15 -23.41
CA VAL A 28 12.48 2.69 -22.23
C VAL A 28 13.73 1.88 -21.90
N ILE A 29 13.69 0.55 -21.99
CA ILE A 29 14.85 -0.32 -21.76
C ILE A 29 15.97 -0.04 -22.78
N ALA A 30 15.61 0.27 -24.03
CA ALA A 30 16.58 0.65 -25.06
C ALA A 30 17.26 2.00 -24.76
N GLU A 31 16.59 2.91 -24.03
CA GLU A 31 17.13 4.20 -23.59
C GLU A 31 17.80 4.10 -22.20
N GLN A 32 19.08 3.70 -22.17
CA GLN A 32 19.82 3.46 -20.92
C GLN A 32 19.75 4.59 -19.87
N ASP A 33 19.84 5.85 -20.28
CA ASP A 33 19.82 6.98 -19.34
C ASP A 33 18.44 7.17 -18.71
N ARG A 34 17.39 6.99 -19.51
CA ARG A 34 16.00 7.04 -19.05
C ARG A 34 15.68 5.86 -18.13
N PHE A 35 16.11 4.65 -18.50
CA PHE A 35 15.98 3.46 -17.66
C PHE A 35 16.67 3.65 -16.30
N ARG A 36 17.90 4.16 -16.27
CA ARG A 36 18.62 4.45 -15.01
C ARG A 36 17.93 5.52 -14.16
N ALA A 37 17.34 6.54 -14.78
CA ALA A 37 16.60 7.57 -14.06
C ALA A 37 15.33 6.98 -13.41
N LEU A 38 14.54 6.23 -14.19
CA LEU A 38 13.31 5.58 -13.72
C LEU A 38 13.59 4.51 -12.66
N SER A 39 14.66 3.72 -12.78
CA SER A 39 15.03 2.73 -11.75
C SER A 39 15.39 3.37 -10.42
N ARG A 40 16.01 4.56 -10.43
CA ARG A 40 16.29 5.32 -9.20
C ARG A 40 15.02 5.89 -8.59
N GLU A 41 14.12 6.41 -9.42
CA GLU A 41 12.81 6.90 -8.97
C GLU A 41 11.99 5.76 -8.36
N TYR A 42 11.91 4.60 -9.03
CA TYR A 42 11.24 3.41 -8.54
C TYR A 42 11.78 2.98 -7.17
N ALA A 43 13.10 2.91 -7.01
CA ALA A 43 13.72 2.54 -5.74
C ALA A 43 13.36 3.53 -4.61
N GLN A 44 13.33 4.83 -4.88
CA GLN A 44 12.97 5.85 -3.89
C GLN A 44 11.49 5.76 -3.49
N LEU A 45 10.62 5.43 -4.43
CA LEU A 45 9.18 5.29 -4.19
C LEU A 45 8.81 3.94 -3.57
N THR A 46 9.65 2.90 -3.72
CA THR A 46 9.33 1.52 -3.29
C THR A 46 9.08 1.43 -1.79
N ASP A 47 9.92 2.04 -0.96
CA ASP A 47 9.76 1.95 0.49
C ASP A 47 8.50 2.69 0.97
N VAL A 48 8.21 3.86 0.39
CA VAL A 48 7.01 4.64 0.72
C VAL A 48 5.73 3.91 0.27
N SER A 49 5.76 3.36 -0.94
CA SER A 49 4.66 2.60 -1.53
C SER A 49 4.35 1.34 -0.71
N ARG A 50 5.39 0.59 -0.31
CA ARG A 50 5.24 -0.58 0.56
C ARG A 50 4.59 -0.22 1.90
N CYS A 51 5.10 0.79 2.61
CA CYS A 51 4.52 1.21 3.89
C CYS A 51 3.07 1.70 3.73
N PHE A 52 2.74 2.36 2.62
CA PHE A 52 1.37 2.79 2.37
C PHE A 52 0.42 1.62 2.11
N LEU A 53 0.86 0.62 1.34
CA LEU A 53 0.09 -0.61 1.10
C LEU A 53 -0.11 -1.42 2.38
N GLU A 54 0.93 -1.58 3.20
CA GLU A 54 0.81 -2.23 4.52
C GLU A 54 -0.20 -1.50 5.42
N TRP A 55 -0.13 -0.17 5.48
CA TRP A 55 -1.09 0.63 6.24
C TRP A 55 -2.52 0.42 5.73
N ARG A 56 -2.72 0.42 4.40
CA ARG A 56 -4.03 0.22 3.78
C ARG A 56 -4.59 -1.16 4.10
N GLN A 57 -3.77 -2.21 4.03
CA GLN A 57 -4.16 -3.57 4.40
C GLN A 57 -4.65 -3.61 5.86
N VAL A 58 -3.91 -3.02 6.79
CA VAL A 58 -4.32 -2.96 8.21
C VAL A 58 -5.64 -2.22 8.39
N GLN A 59 -5.92 -1.16 7.60
CA GLN A 59 -7.23 -0.50 7.65
C GLN A 59 -8.36 -1.39 7.13
N GLU A 60 -8.15 -2.10 6.02
CA GLU A 60 -9.14 -3.03 5.46
C GLU A 60 -9.39 -4.23 6.40
N ASP A 61 -8.35 -4.73 7.06
CA ASP A 61 -8.45 -5.80 8.07
C ASP A 61 -9.25 -5.32 9.29
N LEU A 62 -9.02 -4.09 9.76
CA LEU A 62 -9.79 -3.49 10.84
C LEU A 62 -11.26 -3.31 10.47
N GLU A 63 -11.56 -2.79 9.28
CA GLU A 63 -12.95 -2.61 8.81
C GLU A 63 -13.66 -3.96 8.66
N THR A 64 -12.96 -4.97 8.12
CA THR A 64 -13.47 -6.34 8.02
C THR A 64 -13.79 -6.92 9.40
N ALA A 65 -12.87 -6.78 10.35
CA ALA A 65 -13.08 -7.28 11.70
C ALA A 65 -14.18 -6.50 12.46
N GLU A 66 -14.35 -5.21 12.19
CA GLU A 66 -15.48 -4.41 12.70
C GLU A 66 -16.81 -4.89 12.12
N MET A 67 -16.89 -5.19 10.83
CA MET A 67 -18.09 -5.80 10.22
C MET A 67 -18.41 -7.19 10.80
N MET A 68 -17.40 -7.98 11.15
CA MET A 68 -17.59 -9.29 11.79
C MET A 68 -18.09 -9.20 13.24
N LEU A 69 -17.87 -8.07 13.94
CA LEU A 69 -18.39 -7.84 15.29
C LEU A 69 -19.91 -7.64 15.35
N ASP A 70 -20.53 -7.26 14.23
CA ASP A 70 -21.97 -7.09 14.11
C ASP A 70 -22.73 -8.43 14.00
N ASP A 71 -22.01 -9.54 13.76
CA ASP A 71 -22.56 -10.89 13.78
C ASP A 71 -22.35 -11.55 15.18
N PRO A 72 -23.43 -11.83 15.95
CA PRO A 72 -23.32 -12.33 17.31
C PRO A 72 -22.55 -13.64 17.48
N GLU A 73 -22.53 -14.50 16.45
CA GLU A 73 -21.81 -15.79 16.47
C GLU A 73 -20.31 -15.65 16.20
N MET A 74 -19.87 -14.60 15.48
CA MET A 74 -18.46 -14.37 15.11
C MET A 74 -17.75 -13.35 16.03
N ARG A 75 -18.48 -12.72 16.94
CA ARG A 75 -18.01 -11.64 17.81
C ARG A 75 -16.79 -12.00 18.68
N GLU A 76 -16.73 -13.24 19.18
CA GLU A 76 -15.63 -13.70 20.05
C GLU A 76 -14.33 -13.88 19.25
N MET A 77 -14.44 -14.39 18.02
CA MET A 77 -13.32 -14.58 17.09
C MET A 77 -12.79 -13.24 16.55
N ALA A 78 -13.69 -12.33 16.21
CA ALA A 78 -13.35 -10.97 15.76
C ALA A 78 -12.64 -10.16 16.87
N GLN A 79 -12.97 -10.37 18.14
CA GLN A 79 -12.26 -9.72 19.25
C GLN A 79 -10.80 -10.20 19.39
N GLU A 80 -10.52 -11.48 19.14
CA GLU A 80 -9.14 -12.00 19.15
C GLU A 80 -8.33 -11.47 17.96
N GLU A 81 -8.90 -11.50 16.76
CA GLU A 81 -8.31 -10.95 15.52
C GLU A 81 -7.98 -9.45 15.67
N LEU A 82 -8.93 -8.63 16.16
CA LEU A 82 -8.70 -7.20 16.42
C LEU A 82 -7.57 -6.95 17.42
N LYS A 83 -7.42 -7.82 18.41
CA LYS A 83 -6.38 -7.70 19.43
C LYS A 83 -5.01 -8.00 18.84
N GLN A 84 -4.91 -8.94 17.91
CA GLN A 84 -3.68 -9.24 17.18
C GLN A 84 -3.34 -8.14 16.17
N ALA A 85 -4.32 -7.68 15.39
CA ALA A 85 -4.16 -6.59 14.44
C ALA A 85 -3.69 -5.29 15.12
N ARG A 86 -4.27 -4.93 16.26
CA ARG A 86 -3.87 -3.75 17.05
C ARG A 86 -2.51 -3.88 17.73
N ALA A 87 -2.04 -5.11 18.00
CA ALA A 87 -0.72 -5.35 18.57
C ALA A 87 0.40 -5.27 17.52
N THR A 88 0.05 -5.35 16.22
CA THR A 88 0.98 -5.37 15.10
C THR A 88 1.09 -4.00 14.40
N SER A 89 0.10 -3.12 14.61
CA SER A 89 0.12 -1.69 14.24
C SER A 89 1.07 -0.86 15.11
#